data_AF-A0A3B0UQJ0-F1
#
_entry.id   AF-A0A3B0UQJ0-F1
#
_cell.length_a   1.000
_cell.length_b   1.000
_cell.length_c   1.000
_cell.angle_alpha   90.00
_cell.angle_beta   90.00
_cell.angle_gamma   90.00
#
_symmetry.space_group_name_H-M   'P 1'
#
loop_
_entity.id
_entity.type
_entity.pdbx_description
1 polymer ?
#
loop_
_entity_poly.entity_id
_entity_poly.type
_entity_poly.pdbx_seq_one_letter_code
_entity_poly.pdbx_strand_id
1 'polypeptide(L)'
;MPCGQFEANALYFAICTLSYNLFVMLREHLPDEFKKSRAKAVRLKIYAIAAKLIKHSRQYKLKLQKFNNVLLSQVIDSAWIR
;
A
#
# COMPACT_ATOMS: atom_id res chain seq x y z
N MET A 1 -22.10 0.83 7.88
CA MET A 1 -23.51 1.27 7.84
C MET A 1 -24.28 0.31 8.72
N PRO A 2 -25.06 0.77 9.72
CA PRO A 2 -25.96 -0.12 10.45
C PRO A 2 -27.13 -0.50 9.52
N CYS A 3 -27.36 -1.79 9.36
CA CYS A 3 -28.54 -2.34 8.70
C CYS A 3 -29.56 -2.80 9.76
N GLY A 4 -30.78 -3.16 9.35
CA GLY A 4 -31.81 -3.65 10.27
C GLY A 4 -31.50 -5.03 10.91
N GLN A 5 -30.45 -5.71 10.47
CA GLN A 5 -30.07 -7.03 10.94
C GLN A 5 -28.93 -6.94 11.96
N PHE A 6 -29.22 -7.36 13.19
CA PHE A 6 -28.25 -7.32 14.29
C PHE A 6 -26.99 -8.13 14.00
N GLU A 7 -27.14 -9.38 13.54
CA GLU A 7 -26.03 -10.29 13.26
C GLU A 7 -25.10 -9.76 12.17
N ALA A 8 -25.67 -9.18 11.10
CA ALA A 8 -24.91 -8.56 10.04
C ALA A 8 -24.08 -7.37 10.55
N ASN A 9 -24.65 -6.54 11.44
CA ASN A 9 -23.92 -5.44 12.08
C ASN A 9 -22.82 -5.95 13.01
N ALA A 10 -23.08 -7.01 13.77
CA ALA A 10 -22.10 -7.62 14.67
C ALA A 10 -20.91 -8.19 13.89
N LEU A 11 -21.17 -8.92 12.79
CA LEU A 11 -20.14 -9.43 11.90
C LEU A 11 -19.33 -8.29 11.26
N TYR A 12 -20.01 -7.25 10.77
CA TYR A 12 -19.33 -6.06 10.22
C TYR A 12 -18.39 -5.43 11.25
N PHE A 13 -18.84 -5.27 12.49
CA PHE A 13 -18.02 -4.72 13.57
C PHE A 13 -16.83 -5.62 13.93
N ALA A 14 -17.03 -6.94 13.97
CA ALA A 14 -15.96 -7.90 14.20
C ALA A 14 -14.87 -7.81 13.11
N ILE A 15 -15.27 -7.75 11.83
CA ILE A 15 -14.34 -7.59 10.70
C ILE A 15 -13.60 -6.25 10.79
N CYS A 16 -14.30 -5.16 11.11
CA CYS A 16 -13.67 -3.85 11.30
C CYS A 16 -12.63 -3.87 12.43
N THR A 17 -12.97 -4.47 13.57
CA THR A 17 -12.09 -4.58 14.74
C THR A 17 -10.85 -5.41 14.41
N LEU A 18 -11.02 -6.57 13.77
CA LEU A 18 -9.91 -7.41 13.33
C LEU A 18 -9.00 -6.67 12.35
N SER A 19 -9.59 -6.02 11.35
CA SER A 19 -8.85 -5.24 10.34
C SER A 19 -8.04 -4.11 10.96
N TYR A 20 -8.61 -3.43 11.97
CA TYR A 20 -7.92 -2.37 12.68
C TYR A 20 -6.75 -2.91 13.52
N ASN A 21 -6.95 -4.00 14.26
CA ASN A 21 -5.89 -4.61 15.07
C ASN A 21 -4.72 -5.11 14.19
N LEU A 22 -5.03 -5.75 13.06
CA LEU A 22 -4.02 -6.15 12.08
C LEU A 22 -3.25 -4.93 11.53
N PHE A 23 -3.96 -3.83 11.25
CA PHE A 23 -3.32 -2.61 10.78
C PHE A 23 -2.41 -1.96 11.83
N VAL A 24 -2.79 -1.98 13.11
CA VAL A 24 -1.94 -1.53 14.21
C VAL A 24 -0.68 -2.40 14.30
N MET A 25 -0.82 -3.72 14.26
CA MET A 25 0.33 -4.64 14.28
C MET A 25 1.26 -4.45 13.08
N LEU A 26 0.71 -4.24 11.87
CA LEU A 26 1.49 -3.92 10.68
C LEU A 26 2.31 -2.64 10.87
N ARG A 27 1.74 -1.62 11.53
CA ARG A 27 2.39 -0.33 11.73
C ARG A 27 3.64 -0.41 12.60
N GLU A 28 3.67 -1.31 13.58
CA GLU A 28 4.86 -1.54 14.41
C GLU A 28 6.07 -2.03 13.60
N HIS A 29 5.83 -2.64 12.44
CA HIS A 29 6.87 -3.16 11.56
C HIS A 29 7.19 -2.23 10.37
N LEU A 30 6.50 -1.09 10.25
CA LEU A 30 6.71 -0.13 9.18
C LEU A 30 7.71 0.95 9.60
N PRO A 31 8.42 1.58 8.64
CA PRO A 31 9.28 2.72 8.92
C PRO A 31 8.53 3.88 9.62
N ASP A 32 9.27 4.71 10.35
CA ASP A 32 8.71 5.78 11.21
C ASP A 32 7.78 6.75 10.46
N GLU A 33 8.02 6.98 9.18
CA GLU A 33 7.17 7.80 8.30
C GLU A 33 5.71 7.30 8.17
N PHE A 34 5.45 6.04 8.54
CA PHE A 34 4.14 5.41 8.54
C PHE A 34 3.43 5.43 9.90
N LYS A 35 4.13 5.74 11.01
CA LYS A 35 3.55 5.69 12.37
C LYS A 35 2.30 6.56 12.55
N LYS A 36 2.27 7.74 11.92
CA LYS A 36 1.11 8.67 11.96
C LYS A 36 0.17 8.52 10.76
N SER A 37 0.44 7.59 9.85
CA SER A 37 -0.34 7.44 8.62
C SER A 37 -1.64 6.67 8.85
N ARG A 38 -2.75 7.19 8.31
CA ARG A 38 -4.05 6.48 8.29
C ARG A 38 -3.97 5.23 7.41
N ALA A 39 -4.79 4.21 7.67
CA ALA A 39 -4.82 2.96 6.89
C ALA A 39 -4.90 3.19 5.38
N LYS A 40 -5.72 4.15 4.93
CA LYS A 40 -5.81 4.55 3.51
C LYS A 40 -4.48 5.08 2.96
N ALA A 41 -3.75 5.89 3.74
CA ALA A 41 -2.47 6.46 3.33
C ALA A 41 -1.37 5.40 3.31
N VAL A 42 -1.33 4.52 4.33
CA VAL A 42 -0.42 3.37 4.36
C VAL A 42 -0.67 2.47 3.16
N ARG A 43 -1.93 2.10 2.91
CA ARG A 43 -2.35 1.33 1.74
C ARG A 43 -1.88 1.97 0.44
N LEU A 44 -2.07 3.29 0.30
CA LEU A 44 -1.62 4.01 -0.88
C LEU A 44 -0.11 4.01 -1.03
N LYS A 45 0.66 4.18 0.05
CA LYS A 45 2.12 4.18 0.00
C LYS A 45 2.72 2.78 -0.23
N ILE A 46 2.10 1.73 0.33
CA ILE A 46 2.51 0.32 0.13
C ILE A 46 2.09 -0.17 -1.27
N TYR A 47 0.87 0.12 -1.72
CA TYR A 47 0.39 -0.25 -3.06
C TYR A 47 0.75 0.77 -4.15
N ALA A 48 1.26 1.95 -3.80
CA ALA A 48 2.07 2.74 -4.72
C ALA A 48 3.39 2.00 -4.85
N ILE A 49 3.32 0.87 -5.55
CA ILE A 49 4.44 0.10 -6.04
C ILE A 49 5.44 1.13 -6.59
N ALA A 50 6.71 1.04 -6.17
CA ALA A 50 7.80 1.92 -6.59
C ALA A 50 7.65 2.31 -8.07
N ALA A 51 7.35 1.30 -8.90
CA ALA A 51 6.71 1.48 -10.20
C ALA A 51 5.98 0.21 -10.67
N LYS A 52 4.95 0.37 -11.51
CA LYS A 52 4.25 -0.73 -12.17
C LYS A 52 4.78 -0.93 -13.60
N LEU A 53 5.37 -2.09 -13.87
CA LEU A 53 5.71 -2.47 -15.24
C LEU A 53 4.43 -2.91 -15.98
N ILE A 54 4.13 -2.25 -17.10
CA ILE A 54 2.98 -2.57 -17.95
C ILE A 54 3.44 -2.88 -19.36
N LYS A 55 2.75 -3.80 -20.03
CA LYS A 55 2.95 -4.07 -21.46
C LYS A 55 1.86 -3.31 -22.24
N HIS A 56 2.26 -2.36 -23.08
CA HIS A 56 1.33 -1.60 -23.91
C HIS A 56 1.92 -1.44 -25.32
N SER A 57 1.13 -1.76 -26.35
CA SER A 57 1.55 -1.69 -27.76
C SER A 57 2.90 -2.38 -28.02
N ARG A 58 3.06 -3.62 -27.53
CA ARG A 58 4.30 -4.44 -27.64
C ARG A 58 5.54 -3.85 -26.96
N GLN A 59 5.41 -2.75 -26.23
CA GLN A 59 6.49 -2.14 -25.45
C GLN A 59 6.23 -2.31 -23.95
N TYR A 60 7.31 -2.46 -23.18
CA TYR A 60 7.26 -2.38 -21.73
C TYR A 60 7.39 -0.92 -21.31
N LYS A 61 6.44 -0.44 -20.50
CA LYS A 61 6.45 0.90 -19.91
C LYS A 61 6.42 0.80 -18.40
N LEU A 62 7.26 1.56 -17.73
CA LEU A 62 7.30 1.64 -16.29
C LEU A 62 6.48 2.83 -15.81
N LYS A 63 5.32 2.59 -15.19
CA LYS A 63 4.50 3.65 -14.59
C LYS A 63 4.94 3.90 -13.16
N LEU A 64 5.52 5.06 -12.91
CA LEU A 64 5.96 5.46 -11.57
C LEU A 64 5.35 6.80 -11.14
N GLN A 65 5.29 7.04 -9.83
CA GLN A 65 4.92 8.35 -9.30
C GLN A 65 6.14 9.25 -9.24
N LYS A 66 5.98 10.57 -9.47
CA LYS A 66 7.10 11.51 -9.60
C LYS A 66 8.09 11.48 -8.42
N PHE A 67 7.60 11.26 -7.20
CA PHE A 67 8.46 11.19 -6.01
C PHE A 67 9.32 9.92 -5.93
N ASN A 68 8.95 8.85 -6.66
CA ASN A 68 9.71 7.60 -6.71
C ASN A 68 10.85 7.63 -7.76
N ASN A 69 11.04 8.73 -8.49
CA ASN A 69 12.13 8.83 -9.48
C ASN A 69 13.50 8.62 -8.85
N VAL A 70 13.74 9.18 -7.66
CA VAL A 70 15.03 9.05 -6.96
C VAL A 70 15.29 7.60 -6.55
N LEU A 71 14.26 6.93 -6.02
CA LEU A 71 14.33 5.51 -5.66
C LEU A 71 14.61 4.64 -6.89
N LEU A 72 13.97 4.95 -8.02
CA LEU A 72 14.19 4.25 -9.28
C LEU A 72 15.65 4.38 -9.75
N SER A 73 16.22 5.59 -9.70
CA SER A 73 17.64 5.81 -10.03
C SER A 73 18.55 4.98 -9.12
N GLN A 74 18.31 4.99 -7.81
CA GLN A 74 19.08 4.17 -6.86
C GLN A 74 18.99 2.66 -7.14
N VAL A 75 17.80 2.17 -7.53
CA VAL A 75 17.60 0.76 -7.90
C VAL A 75 18.31 0.42 -9.21
N ILE A 76 18.30 1.32 -10.20
CA ILE A 76 19.03 1.13 -11.46
C ILE A 76 20.55 1.12 -11.22
N ASP A 77 21.05 1.99 -10.35
CA ASP A 77 22.48 2.09 -10.05
C ASP A 77 23.00 0.91 -9.21
N SER A 78 22.12 0.32 -8.37
CA SER A 78 22.45 -0.84 -7.52
C SER A 78 22.16 -2.19 -8.18
N ALA A 79 21.22 -2.24 -9.11
CA ALA A 79 21.08 -3.37 -10.01
C ALA A 79 22.28 -3.35 -10.95
N TRP A 80 23.04 -4.45 -10.99
CA TRP A 80 24.23 -4.65 -11.81
C TRP A 80 23.92 -4.68 -13.33
N ILE A 81 23.29 -3.63 -13.85
CA ILE A 81 23.03 -3.39 -15.27
C ILE A 81 23.97 -2.26 -15.68
N ARG A 82 25.25 -2.60 -15.81
CA ARG A 82 26.22 -1.85 -16.61
C ARG A 82 26.55 -2.67 -17.84
#